data_AF-A0A651GFV2-F1
#
_entry.id   AF-A0A651GFV2-F1
#
_cell.length_a   1.000
_cell.length_b   1.000
_cell.length_c   1.000
_cell.angle_alpha   90.00
_cell.angle_beta   90.00
_cell.angle_gamma   90.00
#
_symmetry.space_group_name_H-M   'P 1'
#
loop_
_entity.id
_entity.type
_entity.pdbx_description
1 polymer ?
#
loop_
_entity_poly.entity_id
_entity_poly.type
_entity_poly.pdbx_seq_one_letter_code
_entity_poly.pdbx_strand_id
1 'polypeptide(L)'
;LRKYKGRLVPTARGRDLAGDPVGLWWHLARALPVGGRDVSDPEWQAGVLLLALMASGSTDNAELTIAKLLTGLGWAVGDGQPIDRRTVTGLIAADVHLLRQLGAFERDRRSGWPGAVTSDGIALARAALGPPK
;
A
#
# COMPACT_ATOMS: atom_id res chain seq x y z
N LEU A 1 6.10 16.67 -2.39
CA LEU A 1 6.12 17.89 -3.24
C LEU A 1 5.10 18.88 -2.70
N ARG A 2 5.31 20.19 -2.84
CA ARG A 2 4.33 21.24 -2.53
C ARG A 2 3.96 21.98 -3.81
N LYS A 3 2.67 22.20 -4.05
CA LYS A 3 2.20 23.07 -5.13
C LYS A 3 2.38 24.53 -4.70
N TYR A 4 3.21 25.28 -5.42
CA TYR A 4 3.39 26.72 -5.21
C TYR A 4 3.29 27.43 -6.56
N LYS A 5 2.31 28.34 -6.69
CA LYS A 5 2.04 29.10 -7.92
C LYS A 5 2.05 28.23 -9.20
N GLY A 6 1.33 27.11 -9.17
CA GLY A 6 1.22 26.20 -10.32
C GLY A 6 2.44 25.30 -10.59
N ARG A 7 3.51 25.41 -9.79
CA ARG A 7 4.70 24.54 -9.90
C ARG A 7 4.76 23.56 -8.74
N LEU A 8 5.25 22.34 -9.02
CA LEU A 8 5.61 21.38 -7.99
C LEU A 8 7.02 21.69 -7.50
N VAL A 9 7.14 22.07 -6.24
CA VAL A 9 8.42 22.39 -5.60
C VAL A 9 8.75 21.30 -4.57
N PRO A 10 10.00 20.83 -4.49
CA PRO A 10 10.45 19.93 -3.42
C PRO A 10 10.12 20.49 -2.03
N THR A 11 9.61 19.65 -1.15
CA THR A 11 9.50 20.01 0.27
C THR A 11 10.91 20.07 0.88
N ALA A 12 11.09 20.74 2.03
CA ALA A 12 12.37 20.72 2.74
C ALA A 12 12.85 19.27 2.98
N ARG A 13 11.97 18.44 3.55
CA ARG A 13 12.20 17.00 3.71
C ARG A 13 12.51 16.26 2.41
N GLY A 14 11.90 16.66 1.30
CA GLY A 14 12.18 16.07 -0.02
C GLY A 14 13.55 16.46 -0.59
N ARG A 15 14.10 17.62 -0.21
CA ARG A 15 15.47 18.01 -0.56
C ARG A 15 16.48 17.25 0.29
N ASP A 16 16.22 17.14 1.59
CA ASP A 16 17.12 16.47 2.53
C ASP A 16 17.26 14.97 2.18
N LEU A 17 16.14 14.31 1.86
CA LEU A 17 16.14 12.89 1.49
C LEU A 17 16.62 12.62 0.06
N ALA A 18 16.75 13.64 -0.80
CA ALA A 18 17.21 13.43 -2.18
C ALA A 18 18.67 12.93 -2.24
N GLY A 19 19.48 13.30 -1.24
CA GLY A 19 20.86 12.81 -1.08
C GLY A 19 20.99 11.58 -0.18
N ASP A 20 19.91 11.08 0.39
CA ASP A 20 19.90 9.95 1.33
C ASP A 20 18.94 8.84 0.84
N PRO A 21 19.42 7.93 -0.02
CA PRO A 21 18.62 6.82 -0.54
C PRO A 21 18.06 5.90 0.55
N VAL A 22 18.81 5.69 1.64
CA VAL A 22 18.39 4.82 2.75
C VAL A 22 17.29 5.51 3.57
N GLY A 23 17.47 6.79 3.89
CA GLY A 23 16.46 7.60 4.56
C GLY A 23 15.19 7.73 3.72
N LEU A 24 15.32 7.86 2.39
CA LEU A 24 14.18 7.88 1.46
C LEU A 24 13.41 6.56 1.50
N TRP A 25 14.11 5.43 1.48
CA TRP A 25 13.49 4.11 1.57
C TRP A 25 12.68 3.94 2.85
N TRP A 26 13.25 4.27 4.01
CA TRP A 26 12.52 4.22 5.29
C TRP A 26 11.38 5.24 5.35
N HIS A 27 11.53 6.40 4.71
CA HIS A 27 10.45 7.37 4.63
C HIS A 27 9.26 6.83 3.85
N LEU A 28 9.50 6.15 2.72
CA LEU A 28 8.47 5.51 1.91
C LEU A 28 7.81 4.35 2.65
N ALA A 29 8.58 3.49 3.32
CA ALA A 29 8.03 2.40 4.13
C ALA A 29 7.06 2.92 5.21
N ARG A 30 7.41 4.02 5.89
CA ARG A 30 6.56 4.64 6.91
C ARG A 30 5.34 5.38 6.36
N ALA A 31 5.34 5.72 5.08
CA ALA A 31 4.23 6.38 4.42
C ALA A 31 3.13 5.40 4.01
N LEU A 32 3.36 4.09 4.16
CA LEU A 32 2.39 3.03 3.91
C LEU A 32 1.65 2.64 5.21
N PRO A 33 0.34 2.32 5.14
CA PRO A 33 -0.55 2.56 4.00
C PRO A 33 -0.71 4.06 3.67
N VAL A 34 -0.93 4.36 2.40
CA VAL A 34 -1.21 5.70 1.90
C VAL A 34 -2.55 6.16 2.45
N GLY A 35 -2.62 7.39 2.98
CA GLY A 35 -3.86 7.96 3.53
C GLY A 35 -3.80 8.29 5.01
N GLY A 36 -2.86 7.67 5.75
CA GLY A 36 -2.64 7.96 7.17
C GLY A 36 -2.74 6.71 8.03
N ARG A 37 -2.90 6.89 9.35
CA ARG A 37 -3.07 5.80 10.32
C ARG A 37 -4.35 6.02 11.10
N ASP A 38 -5.46 5.59 10.51
CA ASP A 38 -6.76 5.61 11.15
C ASP A 38 -7.36 4.21 11.14
N VAL A 39 -7.55 3.63 12.32
CA VAL A 39 -8.08 2.26 12.49
C VAL A 39 -9.56 2.20 12.07
N SER A 40 -10.25 3.34 12.08
CA SER A 40 -11.63 3.49 11.62
C SER A 40 -11.74 3.74 10.11
N ASP A 41 -10.63 3.82 9.39
CA ASP A 41 -10.59 3.99 7.94
C ASP A 41 -10.49 2.63 7.22
N PRO A 42 -11.45 2.27 6.36
CA PRO A 42 -11.39 1.03 5.59
C PRO A 42 -10.19 0.96 4.63
N GLU A 43 -9.71 2.10 4.11
CA GLU A 43 -8.53 2.14 3.23
C GLU A 43 -7.28 1.72 4.01
N TRP A 44 -7.12 2.24 5.22
CA TRP A 44 -6.00 1.87 6.09
C TRP A 44 -6.01 0.38 6.45
N GLN A 45 -7.17 -0.17 6.84
CA GLN A 45 -7.30 -1.59 7.16
C GLN A 45 -6.98 -2.48 5.95
N ALA A 46 -7.51 -2.14 4.78
CA ALA A 46 -7.23 -2.86 3.55
C ALA A 46 -5.75 -2.80 3.16
N GLY A 47 -5.12 -1.63 3.33
CA GLY A 47 -3.70 -1.43 3.09
C GLY A 47 -2.80 -2.23 4.04
N VAL A 48 -3.12 -2.30 5.33
CA VAL A 48 -2.39 -3.15 6.29
C VAL A 48 -2.49 -4.63 5.90
N LEU A 49 -3.69 -5.10 5.53
CA LEU A 49 -3.89 -6.48 5.09
C LEU A 49 -3.12 -6.79 3.79
N LEU A 50 -3.08 -5.85 2.84
CA LEU A 50 -2.25 -5.95 1.64
C LEU A 50 -0.77 -6.12 2.00
N LEU A 51 -0.24 -5.25 2.86
CA LEU A 51 1.16 -5.32 3.30
C LEU A 51 1.46 -6.62 4.04
N ALA A 52 0.52 -7.15 4.82
CA ALA A 52 0.70 -8.43 5.51
C ALA A 52 0.84 -9.60 4.51
N LEU A 53 -0.01 -9.65 3.48
CA LEU A 53 0.06 -10.65 2.42
C LEU A 53 1.34 -10.49 1.58
N MET A 54 1.78 -9.26 1.31
CA MET A 54 3.06 -9.01 0.64
C MET A 54 4.24 -9.47 1.50
N ALA A 55 4.23 -9.20 2.81
CA ALA A 55 5.30 -9.58 3.72
C ALA A 55 5.46 -11.11 3.85
N SER A 56 4.39 -11.86 3.61
CA SER A 56 4.40 -13.34 3.52
C SER A 56 4.72 -13.87 2.12
N GLY A 57 4.75 -13.01 1.10
CA GLY A 57 4.87 -13.40 -0.31
C GLY A 57 3.62 -14.08 -0.88
N SER A 58 2.47 -13.98 -0.21
CA SER A 58 1.25 -14.71 -0.54
C SER A 58 0.21 -13.77 -1.17
N THR A 59 0.53 -13.25 -2.35
CA THR A 59 -0.28 -12.21 -2.98
C THR A 59 -1.24 -12.72 -4.05
N ASP A 60 -1.29 -14.03 -4.29
CA ASP A 60 -2.28 -14.60 -5.19
C ASP A 60 -3.70 -14.35 -4.68
N ASN A 61 -4.52 -13.70 -5.51
CA ASN A 61 -5.89 -13.29 -5.18
C ASN A 61 -5.99 -12.44 -3.89
N ALA A 62 -5.01 -11.58 -3.61
CA ALA A 62 -4.97 -10.83 -2.36
C ALA A 62 -6.25 -10.03 -2.12
N GLU A 63 -6.86 -9.43 -3.14
CA GLU A 63 -8.09 -8.66 -2.97
C GLU A 63 -9.26 -9.53 -2.48
N LEU A 64 -9.34 -10.79 -2.92
CA LEU A 64 -10.36 -11.73 -2.45
C LEU A 64 -10.10 -12.11 -0.99
N THR A 65 -8.83 -12.35 -0.63
CA THR A 65 -8.44 -12.65 0.74
C THR A 65 -8.74 -11.46 1.66
N ILE A 66 -8.36 -10.25 1.26
CA ILE A 66 -8.64 -9.01 2.00
C ILE A 66 -10.15 -8.80 2.13
N ALA A 67 -10.93 -9.00 1.07
CA ALA A 67 -12.39 -8.86 1.08
C ALA A 67 -13.04 -9.80 2.12
N LYS A 68 -12.61 -11.06 2.16
CA LYS A 68 -13.06 -12.04 3.16
C LYS A 68 -12.69 -11.64 4.58
N LEU A 69 -11.45 -11.17 4.78
CA LEU A 69 -10.97 -10.74 6.09
C LEU A 69 -11.74 -9.51 6.60
N LEU A 70 -11.89 -8.48 5.76
CA LEU A 70 -12.66 -7.28 6.11
C LEU A 70 -14.12 -7.63 6.43
N THR A 71 -14.76 -8.44 5.60
CA THR A 71 -16.13 -8.93 5.89
C THR A 71 -16.20 -9.69 7.21
N GLY A 72 -15.25 -10.58 7.47
CA GLY A 72 -15.17 -11.34 8.73
C GLY A 72 -14.92 -10.45 9.96
N LEU A 73 -14.26 -9.31 9.77
CA LEU A 73 -14.05 -8.27 10.79
C LEU A 73 -15.28 -7.36 10.99
N GLY A 74 -16.37 -7.59 10.24
CA GLY A 74 -17.62 -6.83 10.34
C GLY A 74 -17.69 -5.60 9.44
N TRP A 75 -16.72 -5.40 8.54
CA TRP A 75 -16.83 -4.35 7.52
C TRP A 75 -17.86 -4.74 6.46
N ALA A 76 -18.62 -3.75 6.01
CA ALA A 76 -19.65 -3.92 5.00
C ALA A 76 -19.82 -2.65 4.16
N VAL A 77 -20.41 -2.79 2.97
CA VAL A 77 -20.81 -1.68 2.11
C VAL A 77 -22.30 -1.40 2.28
N GLY A 78 -22.69 -0.12 2.32
CA GLY A 78 -24.10 0.30 2.29
C GLY A 78 -24.97 -0.43 3.31
N ASP A 79 -26.02 -1.10 2.82
CA ASP A 79 -27.02 -1.84 3.60
C ASP A 79 -26.51 -3.16 4.21
N GLY A 80 -25.25 -3.22 4.66
CA GLY A 80 -24.66 -4.41 5.25
C GLY A 80 -24.20 -5.48 4.25
N GLN A 81 -24.02 -5.11 2.97
CA GLN A 81 -23.49 -6.03 1.98
C GLN A 81 -22.03 -6.38 2.27
N PRO A 82 -21.61 -7.64 2.08
CA PRO A 82 -20.23 -8.04 2.32
C PRO A 82 -19.27 -7.29 1.40
N ILE A 83 -18.05 -7.04 1.90
CA ILE A 83 -16.99 -6.45 1.09
C ILE A 83 -16.61 -7.44 -0.01
N ASP A 84 -16.60 -6.98 -1.26
CA ASP A 84 -16.19 -7.78 -2.42
C ASP A 84 -14.80 -7.39 -2.95
N ARG A 85 -14.31 -8.18 -3.91
CA ARG A 85 -13.01 -7.95 -4.58
C ARG A 85 -12.93 -6.57 -5.24
N ARG A 86 -14.02 -6.09 -5.82
CA ARG A 86 -14.05 -4.80 -6.53
C ARG A 86 -13.91 -3.64 -5.56
N THR A 87 -14.59 -3.71 -4.43
CA THR A 87 -14.50 -2.73 -3.34
C THR A 87 -13.07 -2.65 -2.82
N VAL A 88 -12.45 -3.79 -2.52
CA VAL A 88 -11.04 -3.84 -2.08
C VAL A 88 -10.11 -3.23 -3.11
N THR A 89 -10.32 -3.50 -4.40
CA THR A 89 -9.48 -2.92 -5.47
C THR A 89 -9.46 -1.39 -5.43
N GLY A 90 -10.58 -0.76 -5.05
CA GLY A 90 -10.65 0.68 -4.82
C GLY A 90 -9.91 1.10 -3.56
N LEU A 91 -10.15 0.42 -2.44
CA LEU A 91 -9.55 0.74 -1.13
C LEU A 91 -8.02 0.71 -1.14
N ILE A 92 -7.40 -0.25 -1.85
CA ILE A 92 -5.94 -0.39 -1.90
C ILE A 92 -5.30 0.29 -3.13
N ALA A 93 -6.08 1.02 -3.94
CA ALA A 93 -5.60 1.54 -5.22
C ALA A 93 -4.38 2.46 -5.06
N ALA A 94 -4.39 3.32 -4.03
CA ALA A 94 -3.31 4.24 -3.74
C ALA A 94 -2.02 3.51 -3.33
N ASP A 95 -2.14 2.50 -2.45
CA ASP A 95 -1.02 1.65 -2.02
C ASP A 95 -0.43 0.90 -3.21
N VAL A 96 -1.26 0.20 -3.98
CA VAL A 96 -0.83 -0.56 -5.17
C VAL A 96 -0.15 0.36 -6.19
N HIS A 97 -0.65 1.59 -6.38
CA HIS A 97 -0.02 2.54 -7.27
C HIS A 97 1.39 2.93 -6.81
N LEU A 98 1.55 3.27 -5.53
CA LEU A 98 2.87 3.60 -4.96
C LEU A 98 3.82 2.40 -5.03
N LEU A 99 3.37 1.22 -4.61
CA LEU A 99 4.16 0.00 -4.60
C LEU A 99 4.61 -0.41 -6.01
N ARG A 100 3.77 -0.24 -7.03
CA ARG A 100 4.16 -0.42 -8.45
C ARG A 100 5.25 0.56 -8.88
N GLN A 101 5.16 1.83 -8.49
CA GLN A 101 6.19 2.83 -8.81
C GLN A 101 7.54 2.48 -8.15
N LEU A 102 7.50 1.85 -6.97
CA LEU A 102 8.69 1.40 -6.24
C LEU A 102 9.25 0.06 -6.74
N GLY A 103 8.62 -0.59 -7.72
CA GLY A 103 9.09 -1.89 -8.22
C GLY A 103 8.84 -3.05 -7.26
N ALA A 104 7.86 -2.93 -6.36
CA ALA A 104 7.50 -3.99 -5.40
C ALA A 104 6.87 -5.22 -6.05
N PHE A 105 6.59 -5.16 -7.35
CA PHE A 105 5.93 -6.21 -8.12
C PHE A 105 6.70 -6.49 -9.41
N GLU A 106 6.72 -7.75 -9.82
CA GLU A 106 7.31 -8.15 -11.09
C GLU A 106 6.57 -7.52 -12.28
N ARG A 107 7.33 -7.20 -13.33
CA ARG A 107 6.81 -6.64 -14.58
C ARG A 107 6.19 -7.74 -15.47
N ASP A 108 5.39 -8.64 -14.93
CA ASP A 108 4.68 -9.58 -15.80
C ASP A 108 3.38 -8.94 -16.32
N ARG A 109 3.19 -8.99 -17.64
CA ARG A 109 2.15 -8.27 -18.39
C ARG A 109 0.87 -9.08 -18.57
N ARG A 110 0.81 -10.31 -18.03
CA ARG A 110 -0.20 -11.31 -18.42
C ARG A 110 -1.40 -11.46 -17.48
N SER A 111 -1.39 -10.91 -16.28
CA SER A 111 -2.56 -10.99 -15.38
C SER A 111 -2.92 -9.62 -14.83
N GLY A 112 -4.23 -9.34 -14.80
CA GLY A 112 -4.81 -8.14 -14.22
C GLY A 112 -4.76 -8.18 -12.69
N TRP A 113 -3.55 -8.08 -12.14
CA TRP A 113 -3.22 -7.74 -10.75
C TRP A 113 -1.68 -7.61 -10.69
N PRO A 114 -1.03 -6.88 -9.76
CA PRO A 114 0.36 -6.50 -9.91
C PRO A 114 1.32 -7.69 -9.67
N GLY A 115 1.42 -8.62 -10.61
CA GLY A 115 2.46 -9.66 -10.68
C GLY A 115 2.73 -10.45 -9.39
N ALA A 116 3.84 -11.18 -9.39
CA ALA A 116 4.42 -11.69 -8.15
C ALA A 116 5.10 -10.54 -7.39
N VAL A 117 5.08 -10.56 -6.06
CA VAL A 117 5.84 -9.58 -5.24
C VAL A 117 7.32 -9.90 -5.33
N THR A 118 8.14 -8.86 -5.53
CA THR A 118 9.60 -9.00 -5.55
C THR A 118 10.17 -9.17 -4.15
N SER A 119 11.40 -9.69 -4.02
CA SER A 119 12.10 -9.73 -2.73
C SER A 119 12.15 -8.37 -2.04
N ASP A 120 12.33 -7.30 -2.83
CA ASP A 120 12.38 -5.92 -2.35
C ASP A 120 10.99 -5.44 -1.89
N GLY A 121 9.92 -5.84 -2.60
CA GLY A 121 8.54 -5.61 -2.17
C GLY A 121 8.21 -6.29 -0.85
N ILE A 122 8.68 -7.52 -0.64
CA ILE A 122 8.55 -8.23 0.65
C ILE A 122 9.29 -7.47 1.76
N ALA A 123 10.53 -7.05 1.50
CA ALA A 123 11.33 -6.31 2.48
C ALA A 123 10.68 -4.95 2.84
N LEU A 124 10.14 -4.25 1.85
CA LEU A 124 9.43 -2.99 2.05
C LEU A 124 8.16 -3.19 2.88
N ALA A 125 7.37 -4.22 2.57
CA ALA A 125 6.15 -4.53 3.31
C ALA A 125 6.44 -4.87 4.78
N ARG A 126 7.49 -5.66 5.03
CA ARG A 126 7.96 -5.95 6.41
C ARG A 126 8.39 -4.70 7.14
N ALA A 127 9.08 -3.78 6.47
CA ALA A 127 9.50 -2.52 7.07
C ALA A 127 8.33 -1.57 7.34
N ALA A 128 7.29 -1.57 6.50
CA ALA A 128 6.08 -0.78 6.71
C ALA A 128 5.27 -1.25 7.93
N LEU A 129 5.22 -2.57 8.15
CA LEU A 129 4.54 -3.20 9.30
C LEU A 129 5.35 -3.18 10.59
N GLY A 130 6.68 -3.04 10.50
CA GLY A 130 7.57 -3.01 11.65
C GLY A 130 7.35 -1.78 12.56
N PRO A 131 7.69 -1.87 13.85
CA PRO A 131 7.66 -0.72 14.74
C PRO A 131 8.58 0.39 14.19
N PRO A 132 8.17 1.66 14.29
CA PRO A 132 9.05 2.76 13.89
C PRO A 132 10.34 2.70 14.70
N LYS A 133 11.48 2.63 14.01
CA LYS A 133 12.80 2.87 14.62
C LYS A 133 12.96 4.33 15.01
#